data_AF-A0A2U9NQX1-F1
#
_entry.id   AF-A0A2U9NQX1-F1
#
_cell.length_a   1.000
_cell.length_b   1.000
_cell.length_c   1.000
_cell.angle_alpha   90.00
_cell.angle_beta   90.00
_cell.angle_gamma   90.00
#
_symmetry.space_group_name_H-M   'P 1'
#
loop_
_entity.id
_entity.type
_entity.pdbx_description
1 polymer ?
#
loop_
_entity_poly.entity_id
_entity_poly.type
_entity_poly.pdbx_seq_one_letter_code
_entity_poly.pdbx_strand_id
1 'polypeptide(L)'
;MMDLVTKLLVFLIQIDQETILNFFGISDPNIIAINSDYQTIYGNAESIPISTSVSFETLRIIIQAIIDYSKRGLSLVDVENICLFITFIRFIILTVKYNIKTSFYICSISLFAAALWYFHAREVVLNWSGTIKGLGMKELSRARSSALEDKNAYKMSYRSLIVTEFRKQLPTKFSYTDNEVRSGSDFFSLKFALTKSALRDEYRIDPISMFFSRMPKSISSVTDKIYYTIFDNLLPRIVNQCIRTFKAMWPITSWVYFTRVWKQYCPYLIRWHWTFLQTYDWIEQYLFKLAIRVSIYAWNLQRAGIYDRPAIIAVGLRCMLYLEFLFIFYALTHALFSQYFYVPFLTENTELHVGPRPKESLYSGGYTDWQEYNSRWKPYGLEGRNKSGFPKLWYGWLGKDRQIPQKLNKFSRKLFRKLRQLFFRR
;
A
#
# COMPACT_ATOMS: atom_id res chain seq x y z
N MET A 1 0.32 -21.22 -12.13
CA MET A 1 0.70 -20.35 -11.00
C MET A 1 0.07 -20.95 -9.74
N MET A 2 0.82 -21.76 -8.99
CA MET A 2 0.28 -22.42 -7.79
C MET A 2 0.07 -21.39 -6.68
N ASP A 3 -1.09 -21.46 -6.04
CA ASP A 3 -1.48 -20.64 -4.89
C ASP A 3 -0.56 -20.93 -3.68
N LEU A 4 -0.41 -19.95 -2.79
CA LEU A 4 0.46 -20.03 -1.60
C LEU A 4 0.10 -21.24 -0.74
N VAL A 5 -1.20 -21.57 -0.64
CA VAL A 5 -1.71 -22.72 0.10
C VAL A 5 -1.26 -24.04 -0.54
N THR A 6 -1.26 -24.13 -1.88
CA THR A 6 -0.79 -25.32 -2.60
C THR A 6 0.71 -25.51 -2.41
N LYS A 7 1.50 -24.43 -2.44
CA LYS A 7 2.94 -24.46 -2.16
C LYS A 7 3.24 -24.93 -0.73
N LEU A 8 2.43 -24.54 0.24
CA LEU A 8 2.58 -24.93 1.65
C LEU A 8 2.21 -26.41 1.88
N LEU A 9 1.21 -26.91 1.14
CA LEU A 9 0.78 -28.31 1.18
C LEU A 9 1.81 -29.26 0.55
N VAL A 10 2.52 -28.85 -0.51
CA VAL A 10 3.59 -29.64 -1.13
C VAL A 10 4.78 -29.83 -0.18
N PHE A 11 5.07 -28.84 0.67
CA PHE A 11 6.15 -28.92 1.67
C PHE A 11 5.95 -30.06 2.71
N LEU A 12 4.73 -30.58 2.84
CA LEU A 12 4.38 -31.64 3.80
C LEU A 12 4.63 -33.07 3.29
N ILE A 13 4.90 -33.25 1.98
CA ILE A 13 4.83 -34.58 1.35
C ILE A 13 6.22 -35.21 1.14
N GLN A 14 7.26 -34.44 0.84
CA GLN A 14 8.67 -34.88 0.86
C GLN A 14 9.58 -33.64 0.78
N ILE A 15 10.58 -33.51 1.66
CA ILE A 15 11.52 -32.36 1.63
C ILE A 15 12.77 -32.78 0.86
N ASP A 16 12.79 -32.52 -0.44
CA ASP A 16 13.96 -32.63 -1.32
C ASP A 16 14.44 -31.23 -1.77
N GLN A 17 15.64 -31.17 -2.35
CA GLN A 17 16.21 -29.91 -2.85
C GLN A 17 15.28 -29.25 -3.89
N GLU A 18 14.68 -30.05 -4.77
CA GLU A 18 13.80 -29.56 -5.82
C GLU A 18 12.54 -28.90 -5.24
N THR A 19 11.88 -29.50 -4.24
CA THR A 19 10.72 -28.91 -3.57
C THR A 19 11.08 -27.60 -2.88
N ILE A 20 12.26 -27.50 -2.25
CA ILE A 20 12.72 -26.26 -1.62
C ILE A 20 12.98 -25.18 -2.67
N LEU A 21 13.72 -25.50 -3.74
CA LEU A 21 14.05 -24.53 -4.79
C LEU A 21 12.78 -24.07 -5.53
N ASN A 22 11.87 -24.99 -5.85
CA ASN A 22 10.56 -24.68 -6.45
C ASN A 22 9.67 -23.82 -5.53
N PHE A 23 9.73 -24.03 -4.21
CA PHE A 23 9.03 -23.17 -3.25
C PHE A 23 9.49 -21.72 -3.36
N PHE A 24 10.81 -21.51 -3.45
CA PHE A 24 11.41 -20.18 -3.64
C PHE A 24 11.35 -19.68 -5.10
N GLY A 25 10.86 -20.49 -6.05
CA GLY A 25 10.83 -20.15 -7.48
C GLY A 25 12.22 -20.05 -8.10
N ILE A 26 13.20 -20.75 -7.54
CA ILE A 26 14.59 -20.80 -8.02
C ILE A 26 14.71 -22.03 -8.93
N SER A 27 15.19 -21.83 -10.16
CA SER A 27 15.49 -22.93 -11.06
C SER A 27 16.65 -23.77 -10.52
N ASP A 28 16.49 -25.09 -10.45
CA ASP A 28 17.57 -25.98 -10.02
C ASP A 28 18.72 -25.93 -11.06
N PRO A 29 19.96 -25.61 -10.66
CA PRO A 29 21.11 -25.65 -11.58
C PRO A 29 21.33 -27.02 -12.21
N ASN A 30 20.92 -28.11 -11.55
CA ASN A 30 20.98 -29.46 -12.12
C ASN A 30 20.00 -29.64 -13.29
N ILE A 31 18.82 -29.00 -13.24
CA ILE A 31 17.87 -29.00 -14.36
C ILE A 31 18.44 -28.22 -15.55
N ILE A 32 19.21 -27.15 -15.31
CA ILE A 32 19.82 -26.33 -16.37
C ILE A 32 20.99 -27.06 -17.03
N ALA A 33 21.87 -27.71 -16.25
CA ALA A 33 23.01 -28.46 -16.77
C ALA A 33 22.58 -29.74 -17.51
N ILE A 34 21.56 -30.44 -17.01
CA ILE A 34 20.99 -31.61 -17.69
C ILE A 34 20.35 -31.17 -19.02
N ASN A 35 19.63 -30.04 -19.08
CA ASN A 35 19.00 -29.59 -20.33
C ASN A 35 20.01 -29.21 -21.43
N SER A 36 21.18 -28.66 -21.11
CA SER A 36 22.18 -28.30 -22.14
C SER A 36 22.88 -29.52 -22.72
N ASP A 37 23.22 -30.50 -21.86
CA ASP A 37 24.02 -31.67 -22.26
C ASP A 37 23.13 -32.83 -22.74
N TYR A 38 21.89 -32.96 -22.24
CA TYR A 38 20.95 -33.99 -22.75
C TYR A 38 20.28 -33.57 -24.06
N GLN A 39 19.94 -32.29 -24.28
CA GLN A 39 19.36 -31.87 -25.57
C GLN A 39 20.34 -32.02 -26.74
N THR A 40 21.65 -31.96 -26.47
CA THR A 40 22.68 -32.20 -27.49
C THR A 40 22.89 -33.67 -27.82
N ILE A 41 22.61 -34.60 -26.89
CA ILE A 41 22.91 -36.03 -27.04
C ILE A 41 21.67 -36.87 -27.36
N TYR A 42 20.51 -36.55 -26.77
CA TYR A 42 19.27 -37.31 -26.93
C TYR A 42 18.11 -36.34 -27.13
N GLY A 43 17.73 -36.13 -28.40
CA GLY A 43 16.59 -35.28 -28.75
C GLY A 43 15.33 -35.65 -27.95
N ASN A 44 14.68 -34.61 -27.42
CA ASN A 44 13.38 -34.60 -26.74
C ASN A 44 12.96 -35.92 -26.07
N ALA A 45 13.59 -36.26 -24.94
CA ALA A 45 13.09 -37.25 -24.00
C ALA A 45 12.66 -36.57 -22.69
N GLU A 46 11.55 -37.06 -22.12
CA GLU A 46 10.89 -36.53 -20.93
C GLU A 46 11.82 -36.46 -19.70
N SER A 47 11.72 -35.36 -18.97
CA SER A 47 12.51 -35.03 -17.78
C SER A 47 12.32 -36.07 -16.67
N ILE A 48 13.37 -36.81 -16.31
CA ILE A 48 13.42 -37.60 -15.08
C ILE A 48 14.01 -36.70 -13.97
N PRO A 49 13.23 -36.19 -13.01
CA PRO A 49 13.76 -35.40 -11.91
C PRO A 49 14.52 -36.30 -10.93
N ILE A 50 15.83 -36.15 -10.86
CA ILE A 50 16.65 -36.78 -9.82
C ILE A 50 16.58 -35.87 -8.59
N SER A 51 15.66 -36.16 -7.67
CA SER A 51 15.55 -35.46 -6.39
C SER A 51 16.86 -35.60 -5.61
N THR A 52 17.65 -34.52 -5.51
CA THR A 52 18.85 -34.47 -4.67
C THR A 52 18.47 -34.19 -3.21
N SER A 53 19.20 -34.80 -2.28
CA SER A 53 19.03 -34.53 -0.85
C SER A 53 19.43 -33.09 -0.53
N VAL A 54 18.75 -32.49 0.46
CA VAL A 54 19.03 -31.12 0.91
C VAL A 54 20.49 -31.03 1.39
N SER A 55 21.31 -30.25 0.69
CA SER A 55 22.74 -30.12 0.95
C SER A 55 23.14 -28.68 1.28
N PHE A 56 24.38 -28.47 1.69
CA PHE A 56 24.93 -27.11 1.87
C PHE A 56 24.95 -26.31 0.54
N GLU A 57 25.00 -26.99 -0.60
CA GLU A 57 24.94 -26.34 -1.91
C GLU A 57 23.53 -25.78 -2.18
N THR A 58 22.47 -26.50 -1.75
CA THR A 58 21.10 -25.98 -1.79
C THR A 58 20.98 -24.66 -1.02
N LEU A 59 21.59 -24.57 0.17
CA LEU A 59 21.61 -23.34 0.96
C LEU A 59 22.38 -22.22 0.25
N ARG A 60 23.53 -22.52 -0.35
CA ARG A 60 24.31 -21.55 -1.12
C ARG A 60 23.52 -21.00 -2.30
N ILE A 61 22.82 -21.86 -3.05
CA ILE A 61 21.95 -21.48 -4.17
C ILE A 61 20.83 -20.54 -3.70
N ILE A 62 20.18 -20.87 -2.57
CA ILE A 62 19.13 -20.02 -1.98
C ILE A 62 19.70 -18.65 -1.58
N ILE A 63 20.85 -18.62 -0.91
CA ILE A 63 21.51 -17.36 -0.50
C ILE A 63 21.87 -16.53 -1.74
N GLN A 64 22.44 -17.16 -2.76
CA GLN A 64 22.82 -16.48 -4.00
C GLN A 64 21.59 -15.91 -4.73
N ALA A 65 20.51 -16.69 -4.82
CA ALA A 65 19.25 -16.23 -5.39
C ALA A 65 18.65 -15.05 -4.61
N ILE A 66 18.70 -15.06 -3.28
CA ILE A 66 18.27 -13.92 -2.44
C ILE A 66 19.13 -12.69 -2.72
N ILE A 67 20.45 -12.85 -2.82
CA ILE A 67 21.37 -11.75 -3.14
C ILE A 67 21.07 -11.19 -4.53
N ASP A 68 20.89 -12.03 -5.54
CA ASP A 68 20.60 -11.59 -6.90
C ASP A 68 19.20 -10.99 -7.03
N TYR A 69 18.23 -11.47 -6.27
CA TYR A 69 16.92 -10.84 -6.12
C TYR A 69 17.03 -9.44 -5.51
N SER A 70 17.85 -9.29 -4.46
CA SER A 70 18.06 -7.99 -3.78
C SER A 70 18.69 -6.94 -4.70
N LYS A 71 19.60 -7.33 -5.60
CA LYS A 71 20.24 -6.44 -6.59
C LYS A 71 19.24 -5.83 -7.58
N ARG A 72 18.10 -6.51 -7.83
CA ARG A 72 17.06 -6.04 -8.75
C ARG A 72 16.10 -5.03 -8.10
N GLY A 73 16.17 -4.86 -6.78
CA GLY A 73 15.22 -4.04 -6.02
C GLY A 73 13.90 -4.78 -5.74
N LEU A 74 13.13 -4.24 -4.78
CA LEU A 74 11.83 -4.79 -4.37
C LEU A 74 10.70 -4.21 -5.23
N SER A 75 9.72 -5.04 -5.60
CA SER A 75 8.43 -4.58 -6.13
C SER A 75 7.47 -4.23 -4.99
N LEU A 76 6.35 -3.57 -5.29
CA LEU A 76 5.34 -3.26 -4.28
C LEU A 76 4.70 -4.53 -3.70
N VAL A 77 4.51 -5.57 -4.52
CA VAL A 77 3.99 -6.88 -4.08
C VAL A 77 4.97 -7.57 -3.12
N ASP A 78 6.29 -7.41 -3.36
CA ASP A 78 7.30 -7.95 -2.44
C ASP A 78 7.21 -7.27 -1.07
N VAL A 79 7.01 -5.95 -1.04
CA VAL A 79 6.84 -5.19 0.20
C VAL A 79 5.59 -5.65 0.95
N GLU A 80 4.47 -5.87 0.26
CA GLU A 80 3.24 -6.41 0.87
C GLU A 80 3.48 -7.79 1.48
N ASN A 81 4.14 -8.69 0.74
CA ASN A 81 4.46 -10.04 1.21
C ASN A 81 5.35 -10.01 2.46
N ILE A 82 6.36 -9.12 2.49
CA ILE A 82 7.20 -8.90 3.67
C ILE A 82 6.37 -8.40 4.85
N CYS A 83 5.46 -7.45 4.64
CA CYS A 83 4.58 -6.92 5.69
C CYS A 83 3.66 -8.01 6.26
N LEU A 84 3.07 -8.84 5.40
CA LEU A 84 2.22 -9.97 5.78
C LEU A 84 3.02 -11.04 6.54
N PHE A 85 4.22 -11.35 6.07
CA PHE A 85 5.13 -12.29 6.73
C PHE A 85 5.53 -11.83 8.13
N ILE A 86 5.93 -10.56 8.29
CA ILE A 86 6.24 -9.96 9.60
C ILE A 86 5.01 -10.03 10.52
N THR A 87 3.84 -9.70 9.98
CA THR A 87 2.57 -9.75 10.74
C THR A 87 2.24 -11.17 11.20
N PHE A 88 2.50 -12.17 10.36
CA PHE A 88 2.29 -13.59 10.69
C PHE A 88 3.23 -14.07 11.80
N ILE A 89 4.54 -13.78 11.70
CA ILE A 89 5.50 -14.10 12.77
C ILE A 89 5.06 -13.43 14.07
N ARG A 90 4.66 -12.17 14.00
CA ARG A 90 4.19 -11.41 15.15
C ARG A 90 2.92 -12.01 15.76
N PHE A 91 2.00 -12.48 14.94
CA PHE A 91 0.79 -13.17 15.39
C PHE A 91 1.11 -14.45 16.18
N ILE A 92 2.07 -15.26 15.72
CA ILE A 92 2.53 -16.46 16.44
C ILE A 92 3.06 -16.07 17.81
N ILE A 93 3.94 -15.06 17.86
CA ILE A 93 4.56 -14.62 19.12
C ILE A 93 3.52 -14.07 20.10
N LEU A 94 2.60 -13.22 19.61
CA LEU A 94 1.56 -12.64 20.46
C LEU A 94 0.57 -13.71 20.95
N THR A 95 0.27 -14.72 20.13
CA THR A 95 -0.60 -15.84 20.52
C THR A 95 -0.04 -16.60 21.72
N VAL A 96 1.28 -16.75 21.81
CA VAL A 96 1.95 -17.33 23.00
C VAL A 96 1.86 -16.40 24.21
N LYS A 97 1.91 -15.08 23.99
CA LYS A 97 1.90 -14.08 25.06
C LYS A 97 0.52 -13.89 25.69
N TYR A 98 -0.52 -13.82 24.86
CA TYR A 98 -1.89 -13.48 25.24
C TYR A 98 -2.82 -14.66 24.96
N ASN A 99 -3.60 -14.61 23.89
CA ASN A 99 -4.46 -15.67 23.37
C ASN A 99 -4.74 -15.41 21.87
N ILE A 100 -5.27 -16.40 21.15
CA ILE A 100 -5.50 -16.31 19.70
C ILE A 100 -6.36 -15.09 19.32
N LYS A 101 -7.50 -14.88 20.02
CA LYS A 101 -8.45 -13.79 19.71
C LYS A 101 -7.81 -12.42 19.86
N THR A 102 -7.15 -12.19 20.99
CA THR A 102 -6.52 -10.91 21.32
C THR A 102 -5.37 -10.60 20.38
N SER A 103 -4.55 -11.61 20.09
CA SER A 103 -3.44 -11.48 19.15
C SER A 103 -3.91 -11.17 17.75
N PHE A 104 -5.01 -11.79 17.32
CA PHE A 104 -5.63 -11.47 16.03
C PHE A 104 -6.03 -10.00 15.96
N TYR A 105 -6.77 -9.49 16.96
CA TYR A 105 -7.16 -8.07 17.00
C TYR A 105 -5.95 -7.12 16.98
N ILE A 106 -4.92 -7.38 17.80
CA ILE A 106 -3.71 -6.54 17.83
C ILE A 106 -3.02 -6.53 16.46
N CYS A 107 -2.86 -7.71 15.84
CA CYS A 107 -2.25 -7.84 14.51
C CYS A 107 -3.07 -7.13 13.43
N SER A 108 -4.40 -7.25 13.44
CA SER A 108 -5.27 -6.54 12.48
C SER A 108 -5.16 -5.03 12.64
N ILE A 109 -5.12 -4.52 13.88
CA ILE A 109 -4.98 -3.08 14.15
C ILE A 109 -3.62 -2.55 13.66
N SER A 110 -2.52 -3.29 13.90
CA SER A 110 -1.21 -2.92 13.34
C SER A 110 -1.15 -3.02 11.83
N LEU A 111 -1.76 -4.05 11.24
CA LEU A 111 -1.75 -4.23 9.80
C LEU A 111 -2.50 -3.09 9.12
N PHE A 112 -3.61 -2.63 9.71
CA PHE A 112 -4.33 -1.47 9.23
C PHE A 112 -3.49 -0.18 9.36
N ALA A 113 -2.85 0.05 10.51
CA ALA A 113 -1.97 1.20 10.70
C ALA A 113 -0.79 1.18 9.71
N ALA A 114 -0.22 0.01 9.43
CA ALA A 114 0.84 -0.20 8.44
C ALA A 114 0.33 0.01 7.01
N ALA A 115 -0.90 -0.41 6.71
CA ALA A 115 -1.51 -0.21 5.41
C ALA A 115 -1.60 1.28 5.03
N LEU A 116 -1.86 2.17 6.01
CA LEU A 116 -1.82 3.63 5.78
C LEU A 116 -0.47 4.08 5.22
N TRP A 117 0.63 3.65 5.85
CA TRP A 117 1.99 3.96 5.40
C TRP A 117 2.37 3.28 4.10
N TYR A 118 1.90 2.06 3.87
CA TYR A 118 2.12 1.34 2.62
C TYR A 118 1.43 2.03 1.44
N PHE A 119 0.16 2.42 1.58
CA PHE A 119 -0.56 3.15 0.54
C PHE A 119 0.08 4.51 0.27
N HIS A 120 0.54 5.20 1.31
CA HIS A 120 1.31 6.43 1.15
C HIS A 120 2.64 6.17 0.43
N ALA A 121 3.42 5.16 0.80
CA ALA A 121 4.65 4.78 0.10
C ALA A 121 4.41 4.55 -1.40
N ARG A 122 3.34 3.84 -1.75
CA ARG A 122 2.92 3.63 -3.13
C ARG A 122 2.59 4.94 -3.85
N GLU A 123 1.89 5.87 -3.19
CA GLU A 123 1.59 7.19 -3.74
C GLU A 123 2.87 8.01 -3.97
N VAL A 124 3.81 7.99 -3.03
CA VAL A 124 5.11 8.66 -3.14
C VAL A 124 5.92 8.10 -4.30
N VAL A 125 5.97 6.77 -4.48
CA VAL A 125 6.57 6.13 -5.67
C VAL A 125 5.95 6.65 -6.97
N LEU A 126 4.61 6.82 -6.99
CA LEU A 126 3.91 7.33 -8.17
C LEU A 126 4.22 8.81 -8.43
N ASN A 127 4.25 9.64 -7.39
CA ASN A 127 4.57 11.07 -7.49
C ASN A 127 6.00 11.28 -7.97
N TRP A 128 6.96 10.53 -7.40
CA TRP A 128 8.37 10.58 -7.78
C TRP A 128 8.73 9.77 -9.02
N SER A 129 7.76 9.07 -9.63
CA SER A 129 7.96 8.21 -10.79
C SER A 129 8.87 8.86 -11.84
N GLY A 130 8.49 10.02 -12.37
CA GLY A 130 9.25 10.73 -13.40
C GLY A 130 10.72 10.94 -13.01
N THR A 131 10.95 11.40 -11.79
CA THR A 131 12.27 11.65 -11.21
C THR A 131 13.07 10.36 -11.01
N ILE A 132 12.46 9.28 -10.52
CA ILE A 132 13.11 7.96 -10.35
C ILE A 132 13.69 7.47 -11.69
N LYS A 133 12.91 7.60 -12.78
CA LYS A 133 13.38 7.24 -14.13
C LYS A 133 14.43 8.21 -14.64
N GLY A 134 14.21 9.52 -14.48
CA GLY A 134 15.15 10.55 -14.94
C GLY A 134 16.52 10.47 -14.26
N LEU A 135 16.55 10.06 -12.98
CA LEU A 135 17.77 9.87 -12.21
C LEU A 135 18.38 8.47 -12.38
N GLY A 136 17.76 7.55 -13.12
CA GLY A 136 18.29 6.21 -13.37
C GLY A 136 18.41 5.32 -12.12
N MET A 137 17.50 5.45 -11.15
CA MET A 137 17.55 4.71 -9.89
C MET A 137 17.06 3.27 -10.09
N LYS A 138 17.98 2.32 -10.25
CA LYS A 138 17.68 0.92 -10.57
C LYS A 138 16.97 0.21 -9.42
N GLU A 139 17.29 0.55 -8.18
CA GLU A 139 16.78 -0.09 -6.96
C GLU A 139 15.28 0.14 -6.77
N LEU A 140 14.77 1.29 -7.23
CA LEU A 140 13.35 1.66 -7.15
C LEU A 140 12.59 1.43 -8.45
N SER A 141 13.27 0.97 -9.50
CA SER A 141 12.68 0.81 -10.83
C SER A 141 11.54 -0.20 -10.85
N ARG A 142 11.67 -1.32 -10.10
CA ARG A 142 10.63 -2.35 -9.96
C ARG A 142 9.43 -1.89 -9.14
N ALA A 143 9.67 -1.20 -8.02
CA ALA A 143 8.60 -0.58 -7.25
C ALA A 143 7.82 0.43 -8.11
N ARG A 144 8.55 1.25 -8.89
CA ARG A 144 7.96 2.21 -9.83
C ARG A 144 7.14 1.53 -10.93
N SER A 145 7.66 0.48 -11.56
CA SER A 145 6.93 -0.21 -12.64
C SER A 145 5.65 -0.85 -12.10
N SER A 146 5.75 -1.57 -10.98
CA SER A 146 4.60 -2.17 -10.29
C SER A 146 3.55 -1.11 -9.90
N ALA A 147 3.97 0.04 -9.36
CA ALA A 147 3.03 1.12 -9.03
C ALA A 147 2.28 1.66 -10.25
N LEU A 148 2.99 1.84 -11.37
CA LEU A 148 2.42 2.31 -12.64
C LEU A 148 1.50 1.27 -13.27
N GLU A 149 1.89 0.00 -13.24
CA GLU A 149 1.09 -1.12 -13.68
C GLU A 149 -0.20 -1.22 -12.88
N ASP A 150 -0.15 -1.13 -11.54
CA ASP A 150 -1.36 -1.13 -10.71
C ASP A 150 -2.27 0.07 -11.01
N LYS A 151 -1.69 1.27 -11.20
CA LYS A 151 -2.45 2.47 -11.56
C LYS A 151 -3.14 2.28 -12.92
N ASN A 152 -2.45 1.68 -13.88
CA ASN A 152 -2.97 1.39 -15.21
C ASN A 152 -4.00 0.25 -15.17
N ALA A 153 -3.76 -0.80 -14.39
CA ALA A 153 -4.67 -1.93 -14.20
C ALA A 153 -5.95 -1.48 -13.50
N TYR A 154 -5.88 -0.62 -12.48
CA TYR A 154 -7.06 0.01 -11.88
C TYR A 154 -7.82 0.85 -12.91
N LYS A 155 -7.11 1.65 -13.70
CA LYS A 155 -7.68 2.44 -14.80
C LYS A 155 -8.35 1.55 -15.86
N MET A 156 -7.82 0.37 -16.14
CA MET A 156 -8.33 -0.52 -17.20
C MET A 156 -9.41 -1.48 -16.70
N SER A 157 -9.23 -2.13 -15.55
CA SER A 157 -10.12 -3.17 -15.02
C SER A 157 -11.50 -2.62 -14.64
N TYR A 158 -11.56 -1.57 -13.82
CA TYR A 158 -12.85 -0.99 -13.41
C TYR A 158 -13.57 -0.27 -14.56
N ARG A 159 -12.80 0.40 -15.45
CA ARG A 159 -13.37 1.19 -16.56
C ARG A 159 -13.74 0.35 -17.77
N SER A 160 -12.99 -0.71 -18.07
CA SER A 160 -13.26 -1.60 -19.21
C SER A 160 -14.41 -2.54 -18.92
N LEU A 161 -14.50 -3.13 -17.72
CA LEU A 161 -15.56 -4.10 -17.40
C LEU A 161 -16.96 -3.44 -17.47
N ILE A 162 -17.13 -2.31 -16.79
CA ILE A 162 -18.41 -1.60 -16.74
C ILE A 162 -18.81 -1.12 -18.14
N VAL A 163 -17.88 -0.51 -18.89
CA VAL A 163 -18.18 -0.01 -20.24
C VAL A 163 -18.41 -1.16 -21.23
N THR A 164 -17.66 -2.25 -21.14
CA THR A 164 -17.85 -3.42 -22.00
C THR A 164 -19.20 -4.07 -21.72
N GLU A 165 -19.60 -4.19 -20.45
CA GLU A 165 -20.93 -4.72 -20.10
C GLU A 165 -22.06 -3.76 -20.52
N PHE A 166 -21.92 -2.44 -20.35
CA PHE A 166 -22.89 -1.47 -20.88
C PHE A 166 -22.99 -1.52 -22.41
N ARG A 167 -21.85 -1.69 -23.11
CA ARG A 167 -21.80 -1.82 -24.58
C ARG A 167 -22.48 -3.11 -25.05
N LYS A 168 -22.33 -4.22 -24.31
CA LYS A 168 -23.01 -5.49 -24.61
C LYS A 168 -24.51 -5.44 -24.36
N GLN A 169 -24.93 -4.83 -23.25
CA GLN A 169 -26.34 -4.80 -22.86
C GLN A 169 -27.17 -3.81 -23.68
N LEU A 170 -26.56 -2.74 -24.21
CA LEU A 170 -27.28 -1.63 -24.83
C LEU A 170 -26.60 -1.13 -26.13
N PRO A 171 -26.41 -2.01 -27.14
CA PRO A 171 -25.57 -1.74 -28.31
C PRO A 171 -26.05 -0.59 -29.21
N THR A 172 -27.32 -0.17 -29.11
CA THR A 172 -27.94 0.88 -29.95
C THR A 172 -28.57 2.02 -29.16
N LYS A 173 -28.58 1.96 -27.83
CA LYS A 173 -29.28 2.94 -26.97
C LYS A 173 -28.38 4.02 -26.37
N PHE A 174 -27.06 3.88 -26.52
CA PHE A 174 -26.07 4.81 -25.98
C PHE A 174 -24.94 5.05 -26.96
N SER A 175 -24.68 6.31 -27.27
CA SER A 175 -23.50 6.78 -27.97
C SER A 175 -22.38 7.03 -26.95
N TYR A 176 -21.23 6.37 -27.14
CA TYR A 176 -20.05 6.54 -26.30
C TYR A 176 -18.85 6.97 -27.15
N THR A 177 -18.09 7.93 -26.64
CA THR A 177 -16.73 8.19 -27.14
C THR A 177 -15.70 7.47 -26.29
N ASP A 178 -14.63 6.93 -26.91
CA ASP A 178 -13.54 6.28 -26.17
C ASP A 178 -12.87 7.24 -25.16
N ASN A 179 -12.96 8.55 -25.39
CA ASN A 179 -12.49 9.57 -24.46
C ASN A 179 -13.34 9.67 -23.19
N GLU A 180 -14.67 9.55 -23.29
CA GLU A 180 -15.58 9.54 -22.12
C GLU A 180 -15.34 8.29 -21.26
N VAL A 181 -15.18 7.13 -21.90
CA VAL A 181 -14.81 5.85 -21.28
C VAL A 181 -13.46 5.96 -20.57
N ARG A 182 -12.46 6.54 -21.22
CA ARG A 182 -11.11 6.75 -20.64
C ARG A 182 -11.11 7.80 -19.54
N SER A 183 -12.03 8.76 -19.55
CA SER A 183 -12.19 9.82 -18.53
C SER A 183 -12.90 9.37 -17.25
N GLY A 184 -13.43 8.14 -17.22
CA GLY A 184 -14.25 7.64 -16.12
C GLY A 184 -13.58 7.74 -14.75
N SER A 185 -13.96 8.75 -13.97
CA SER A 185 -13.67 8.85 -12.55
C SER A 185 -14.27 7.66 -11.78
N ASP A 186 -13.84 7.42 -10.54
CA ASP A 186 -14.44 6.43 -9.61
C ASP A 186 -15.99 6.55 -9.44
N PHE A 187 -16.58 7.65 -9.90
CA PHE A 187 -18.02 7.89 -10.00
C PHE A 187 -18.58 7.71 -11.42
N PHE A 188 -17.91 6.98 -12.31
CA PHE A 188 -18.29 6.89 -13.73
C PHE A 188 -19.73 6.43 -13.88
N SER A 189 -20.16 5.38 -13.18
CA SER A 189 -21.53 4.87 -13.25
C SER A 189 -22.56 5.88 -12.74
N LEU A 190 -22.25 6.61 -11.67
CA LEU A 190 -23.13 7.65 -11.13
C LEU A 190 -23.20 8.86 -12.07
N LYS A 191 -22.05 9.35 -12.54
CA LYS A 191 -21.96 10.41 -13.53
C LYS A 191 -22.71 10.01 -14.80
N PHE A 192 -22.51 8.79 -15.27
CA PHE A 192 -23.17 8.24 -16.44
C PHE A 192 -24.69 8.24 -16.26
N ALA A 193 -25.19 7.66 -15.18
CA ALA A 193 -26.61 7.62 -14.87
C ALA A 193 -27.25 9.02 -14.76
N LEU A 194 -26.51 10.03 -14.31
CA LEU A 194 -27.01 11.39 -14.16
C LEU A 194 -26.86 12.26 -15.41
N THR A 195 -25.88 11.98 -16.28
CA THR A 195 -25.53 12.90 -17.40
C THR A 195 -25.82 12.33 -18.78
N LYS A 196 -26.19 11.05 -18.89
CA LYS A 196 -26.54 10.40 -20.16
C LYS A 196 -27.98 9.93 -20.11
N SER A 197 -28.78 10.39 -21.08
CA SER A 197 -30.15 9.95 -21.29
C SER A 197 -30.14 8.62 -22.04
N ALA A 198 -31.04 7.71 -21.72
CA ALA A 198 -31.26 6.51 -22.54
C ALA A 198 -31.99 6.91 -23.83
N LEU A 199 -31.58 6.40 -24.99
CA LEU A 199 -32.32 6.60 -26.24
C LEU A 199 -33.24 5.41 -26.52
N ARG A 200 -34.48 5.69 -26.88
CA ARG A 200 -35.43 4.72 -27.44
C ARG A 200 -36.18 5.38 -28.58
N ASP A 201 -36.04 4.84 -29.78
CA ASP A 201 -36.77 5.29 -30.96
C ASP A 201 -36.65 6.82 -31.17
N GLU A 202 -35.42 7.34 -31.08
CA GLU A 202 -35.04 8.77 -31.15
C GLU A 202 -35.45 9.65 -29.96
N TYR A 203 -36.26 9.15 -29.03
CA TYR A 203 -36.63 9.87 -27.80
C TYR A 203 -35.64 9.62 -26.67
N ARG A 204 -35.22 10.71 -26.00
CA ARG A 204 -34.43 10.65 -24.76
C ARG A 204 -35.34 10.32 -23.58
N ILE A 205 -35.07 9.21 -22.91
CA ILE A 205 -35.74 8.78 -21.69
C ILE A 205 -34.84 9.16 -20.51
N ASP A 206 -35.20 10.24 -19.83
CA ASP A 206 -34.60 10.68 -18.58
C ASP A 206 -35.65 11.40 -17.71
N PRO A 207 -35.45 11.51 -16.37
CA PRO A 207 -36.43 12.15 -15.50
C PRO A 207 -36.76 13.60 -15.86
N ILE A 208 -35.81 14.32 -16.48
CA ILE A 208 -36.00 15.71 -16.90
C ILE A 208 -36.83 15.72 -18.20
N SER A 209 -36.54 14.85 -19.17
CA SER A 209 -37.33 14.77 -20.41
C SER A 209 -38.80 14.39 -20.18
N MET A 210 -39.09 13.61 -19.13
CA MET A 210 -40.48 13.31 -18.72
C MET A 210 -41.26 14.54 -18.24
N PHE A 211 -40.57 15.54 -17.68
CA PHE A 211 -41.18 16.81 -17.29
C PHE A 211 -41.40 17.71 -18.51
N PHE A 212 -40.38 17.86 -19.36
CA PHE A 212 -40.44 18.72 -20.54
C PHE A 212 -41.39 18.19 -21.63
N SER A 213 -41.56 16.86 -21.74
CA SER A 213 -42.51 16.24 -22.68
C SER A 213 -43.99 16.50 -22.35
N ARG A 214 -44.29 16.95 -21.12
CA ARG A 214 -45.65 17.32 -20.68
C ARG A 214 -45.99 18.79 -20.97
N MET A 215 -45.05 19.57 -21.49
CA MET A 215 -45.28 21.00 -21.77
C MET A 215 -46.19 21.20 -22.99
N PRO A 216 -47.05 22.23 -23.00
CA PRO A 216 -47.89 22.56 -24.15
C PRO A 216 -47.07 22.80 -25.43
N LYS A 217 -47.57 22.31 -26.58
CA LYS A 217 -46.91 22.47 -27.89
C LYS A 217 -46.68 23.93 -28.30
N SER A 218 -47.44 24.88 -27.75
CA SER A 218 -47.27 26.32 -28.02
C SER A 218 -45.95 26.87 -27.50
N ILE A 219 -45.34 26.25 -26.49
CA ILE A 219 -44.10 26.70 -25.85
C ILE A 219 -42.93 25.71 -26.03
N SER A 220 -43.16 24.59 -26.74
CA SER A 220 -42.18 23.51 -26.89
C SER A 220 -40.85 23.99 -27.49
N SER A 221 -40.90 24.91 -28.46
CA SER A 221 -39.70 25.47 -29.11
C SER A 221 -38.74 26.19 -28.16
N VAL A 222 -39.25 26.76 -27.07
CA VAL A 222 -38.46 27.43 -26.02
C VAL A 222 -38.06 26.44 -24.94
N THR A 223 -38.99 25.58 -24.51
CA THR A 223 -38.73 24.61 -23.45
C THR A 223 -37.73 23.54 -23.87
N ASP A 224 -37.70 23.15 -25.14
CA ASP A 224 -36.74 22.18 -25.67
C ASP A 224 -35.31 22.74 -25.64
N LYS A 225 -35.13 24.03 -26.01
CA LYS A 225 -33.84 24.71 -25.90
C LYS A 225 -33.34 24.75 -24.45
N ILE A 226 -34.25 25.01 -23.51
CA ILE A 226 -33.94 25.01 -22.08
C ILE A 226 -33.54 23.59 -21.63
N TYR A 227 -34.29 22.56 -22.03
CA TYR A 227 -33.98 21.16 -21.74
C TYR A 227 -32.57 20.79 -22.21
N TYR A 228 -32.24 21.01 -23.49
CA TYR A 228 -30.93 20.67 -24.02
C TYR A 228 -29.80 21.47 -23.35
N THR A 229 -30.04 22.74 -23.02
CA THR A 229 -29.06 23.56 -22.27
C THR A 229 -28.81 23.00 -20.88
N ILE A 230 -29.85 22.57 -20.17
CA ILE A 230 -29.71 21.97 -18.84
C ILE A 230 -28.99 20.63 -18.93
N PHE A 231 -29.44 19.76 -19.83
CA PHE A 231 -28.99 18.37 -19.90
C PHE A 231 -27.59 18.22 -20.52
N ASP A 232 -27.30 18.91 -21.62
CA ASP A 232 -26.03 18.75 -22.34
C ASP A 232 -24.92 19.62 -21.73
N ASN A 233 -25.25 20.75 -21.09
CA ASN A 233 -24.25 21.69 -20.56
C ASN A 233 -24.25 21.82 -19.03
N LEU A 234 -25.38 22.20 -18.42
CA LEU A 234 -25.41 22.56 -17.00
C LEU A 234 -25.19 21.36 -16.08
N LEU A 235 -25.96 20.29 -16.28
CA LEU A 235 -25.95 19.10 -15.44
C LEU A 235 -24.59 18.38 -15.46
N PRO A 236 -23.93 18.15 -16.62
CA PRO A 236 -22.59 17.58 -16.64
C PRO A 236 -21.57 18.47 -15.93
N ARG A 237 -21.67 19.81 -16.05
CA ARG A 237 -20.76 20.74 -15.35
C ARG A 237 -20.93 20.64 -13.83
N ILE A 238 -22.17 20.67 -13.34
CA ILE A 238 -22.48 20.55 -11.91
C ILE A 238 -21.99 19.20 -11.37
N VAL A 239 -22.37 18.09 -12.02
CA VAL A 239 -21.98 16.73 -11.59
C VAL A 239 -20.45 16.59 -11.58
N ASN A 240 -19.76 17.07 -12.62
CA ASN A 240 -18.28 17.05 -12.66
C ASN A 240 -17.66 17.91 -11.57
N GLN A 241 -18.28 19.03 -11.20
CA GLN A 241 -17.77 19.87 -10.11
C GLN A 241 -18.00 19.21 -8.75
N CYS A 242 -19.20 18.67 -8.49
CA CYS A 242 -19.50 17.93 -7.27
C CYS A 242 -18.56 16.74 -7.08
N ILE A 243 -18.34 15.94 -8.12
CA ILE A 243 -17.39 14.81 -8.07
C ILE A 243 -15.97 15.28 -7.76
N ARG A 244 -15.52 16.37 -8.41
CA ARG A 244 -14.18 16.94 -8.16
C ARG A 244 -14.04 17.43 -6.72
N THR A 245 -15.01 18.18 -6.22
CA THR A 245 -15.03 18.68 -4.84
C THR A 245 -15.08 17.53 -3.84
N PHE A 246 -15.95 16.54 -4.05
CA PHE A 246 -16.04 15.37 -3.18
C PHE A 246 -14.71 14.62 -3.11
N LYS A 247 -14.06 14.37 -4.25
CA LYS A 247 -12.74 13.71 -4.29
C LYS A 247 -11.67 14.51 -3.55
N ALA A 248 -11.66 15.83 -3.71
CA ALA A 248 -10.70 16.69 -3.02
C ALA A 248 -10.92 16.70 -1.50
N MET A 249 -12.18 16.64 -1.05
CA MET A 249 -12.53 16.67 0.37
C MET A 249 -12.47 15.30 1.05
N TRP A 250 -12.59 14.21 0.29
CA TRP A 250 -12.72 12.86 0.83
C TRP A 250 -11.59 12.45 1.79
N PRO A 251 -10.30 12.68 1.51
CA PRO A 251 -9.22 12.29 2.43
C PRO A 251 -9.32 12.98 3.79
N ILE A 252 -9.50 14.31 3.79
CA ILE A 252 -9.62 15.12 5.01
C ILE A 252 -10.89 14.75 5.77
N THR A 253 -12.00 14.59 5.06
CA THR A 253 -13.29 14.24 5.66
C THR A 253 -13.23 12.87 6.33
N SER A 254 -12.66 11.88 5.63
CA SER A 254 -12.43 10.53 6.17
C SER A 254 -11.58 10.59 7.43
N TRP A 255 -10.46 11.32 7.41
CA TRP A 255 -9.63 11.50 8.58
C TRP A 255 -10.41 12.11 9.76
N VAL A 256 -11.17 13.19 9.56
CA VAL A 256 -11.98 13.83 10.63
C VAL A 256 -12.99 12.83 11.22
N TYR A 257 -13.76 12.14 10.38
CA TYR A 257 -14.78 11.23 10.89
C TYR A 257 -14.18 10.03 11.62
N PHE A 258 -13.17 9.36 11.06
CA PHE A 258 -12.58 8.18 11.69
C PHE A 258 -11.74 8.49 12.93
N THR A 259 -10.98 9.60 12.92
CA THR A 259 -10.04 9.89 14.02
C THR A 259 -10.62 10.79 15.11
N ARG A 260 -11.61 11.64 14.78
CA ARG A 260 -12.17 12.63 15.73
C ARG A 260 -13.60 12.29 16.14
N VAL A 261 -14.52 12.11 15.18
CA VAL A 261 -15.95 11.87 15.48
C VAL A 261 -16.16 10.46 16.03
N TRP A 262 -15.63 9.44 15.36
CA TRP A 262 -15.77 8.03 15.72
C TRP A 262 -14.59 7.49 16.54
N LYS A 263 -13.97 8.37 17.36
CA LYS A 263 -12.78 8.03 18.16
C LYS A 263 -12.96 6.83 19.10
N GLN A 264 -14.20 6.49 19.46
CA GLN A 264 -14.54 5.35 20.32
C GLN A 264 -14.39 4.00 19.61
N TYR A 265 -14.57 3.96 18.28
CA TYR A 265 -14.47 2.75 17.47
C TYR A 265 -13.10 2.60 16.81
N CYS A 266 -12.33 3.68 16.72
CA CYS A 266 -11.01 3.69 16.10
C CYS A 266 -9.89 3.55 17.15
N PRO A 267 -9.14 2.42 17.17
CA PRO A 267 -8.01 2.21 18.06
C PRO A 267 -7.01 3.36 18.02
N TYR A 268 -6.43 3.68 19.18
CA TYR A 268 -5.47 4.78 19.31
C TYR A 268 -4.29 4.66 18.32
N LEU A 269 -3.78 3.44 18.09
CA LEU A 269 -2.68 3.20 17.13
C LEU A 269 -3.00 3.74 15.73
N ILE A 270 -4.21 3.43 15.24
CA ILE A 270 -4.66 3.87 13.91
C ILE A 270 -4.83 5.38 13.89
N ARG A 271 -5.50 5.95 14.91
CA ARG A 271 -5.70 7.41 15.01
C ARG A 271 -4.39 8.18 15.01
N TRP A 272 -3.40 7.68 15.76
CA TRP A 272 -2.08 8.30 15.87
C TRP A 272 -1.32 8.25 14.54
N HIS A 273 -1.14 7.07 13.95
CA HIS A 273 -0.40 6.96 12.68
C HIS A 273 -1.09 7.69 11.53
N TRP A 274 -2.43 7.68 11.47
CA TRP A 274 -3.17 8.40 10.45
C TRP A 274 -3.02 9.92 10.60
N THR A 275 -3.15 10.44 11.83
CA THR A 275 -3.01 11.88 12.08
C THR A 275 -1.56 12.35 11.87
N PHE A 276 -0.59 11.52 12.26
CA PHE A 276 0.82 11.78 11.98
C PHE A 276 1.06 11.87 10.47
N LEU A 277 0.59 10.87 9.72
CA LEU A 277 0.71 10.82 8.27
C LEU A 277 0.06 12.05 7.61
N GLN A 278 -1.13 12.45 8.06
CA GLN A 278 -1.80 13.64 7.54
C GLN A 278 -1.02 14.93 7.79
N THR A 279 -0.35 15.04 8.94
CA THR A 279 0.52 16.19 9.26
C THR A 279 1.80 16.16 8.43
N TYR A 280 2.34 14.96 8.19
CA TYR A 280 3.52 14.75 7.36
C TYR A 280 3.29 15.10 5.89
N ASP A 281 2.14 14.69 5.33
CA ASP A 281 1.72 14.97 3.94
C ASP A 281 1.79 16.47 3.61
N TRP A 282 1.45 17.34 4.57
CA TRP A 282 1.61 18.79 4.39
C TRP A 282 3.07 19.21 4.15
N ILE A 283 4.03 18.64 4.88
CA ILE A 283 5.47 18.92 4.71
C ILE A 283 5.97 18.31 3.40
N GLU A 284 5.58 17.07 3.13
CA GLU A 284 5.98 16.31 1.94
C GLU A 284 5.60 17.06 0.65
N GLN A 285 4.42 17.66 0.57
CA GLN A 285 4.00 18.42 -0.61
C GLN A 285 4.94 19.59 -0.96
N TYR A 286 5.53 20.25 0.04
CA TYR A 286 6.53 21.29 -0.20
C TYR A 286 7.85 20.70 -0.70
N LEU A 287 8.28 19.58 -0.13
CA LEU A 287 9.45 18.83 -0.55
C LEU A 287 9.32 18.39 -2.03
N PHE A 288 8.17 17.82 -2.40
CA PHE A 288 7.90 17.40 -3.77
C PHE A 288 7.92 18.58 -4.77
N LYS A 289 7.28 19.71 -4.43
CA LYS A 289 7.28 20.93 -5.26
C LYS A 289 8.70 21.49 -5.40
N LEU A 290 9.50 21.48 -4.34
CA LEU A 290 10.90 21.89 -4.39
C LEU A 290 11.69 21.02 -5.35
N ALA A 291 11.56 19.69 -5.24
CA ALA A 291 12.26 18.74 -6.08
C ALA A 291 11.95 18.91 -7.58
N ILE A 292 10.68 19.14 -7.93
CA ILE A 292 10.27 19.44 -9.31
C ILE A 292 10.95 20.72 -9.81
N ARG A 293 10.91 21.81 -9.02
CA ARG A 293 11.51 23.09 -9.42
C ARG A 293 13.02 22.97 -9.62
N VAL A 294 13.70 22.28 -8.71
CA VAL A 294 15.13 21.99 -8.80
C VAL A 294 15.46 21.13 -10.03
N SER A 295 14.62 20.15 -10.35
CA SER A 295 14.78 19.33 -11.56
C SER A 295 14.62 20.15 -12.85
N ILE A 296 13.64 21.06 -12.90
CA ILE A 296 13.45 21.98 -14.04
C ILE A 296 14.66 22.92 -14.19
N TYR A 297 15.18 23.44 -13.07
CA TYR A 297 16.38 24.28 -13.08
C TYR A 297 17.60 23.52 -13.61
N ALA A 298 17.84 22.28 -13.14
CA ALA A 298 18.91 21.43 -13.64
C ALA A 298 18.81 21.18 -15.15
N TRP A 299 17.60 20.91 -15.64
CA TRP A 299 17.33 20.72 -17.06
C TRP A 299 17.67 21.96 -17.91
N ASN A 300 17.34 23.16 -17.41
CA ASN A 300 17.67 24.41 -18.09
C ASN A 300 19.18 24.68 -18.13
N LEU A 301 19.91 24.32 -17.07
CA LEU A 301 21.38 24.43 -17.05
C LEU A 301 22.03 23.49 -18.06
N GLN A 302 21.53 22.24 -18.18
CA GLN A 302 22.01 21.30 -19.20
C GLN A 302 21.79 21.84 -20.61
N ARG A 303 20.63 22.45 -20.88
CA ARG A 303 20.35 23.11 -22.17
C ARG A 303 21.29 24.28 -22.47
N ALA A 304 21.78 24.96 -21.44
CA ALA A 304 22.77 26.03 -21.57
C ALA A 304 24.23 25.50 -21.70
N GLY A 305 24.43 24.18 -21.76
CA GLY A 305 25.75 23.56 -21.89
C GLY A 305 26.52 23.41 -20.57
N ILE A 306 25.91 23.68 -19.42
CA ILE A 306 26.54 23.55 -18.10
C ILE A 306 26.15 22.19 -17.49
N TYR A 307 27.12 21.27 -17.37
CA TYR A 307 26.85 19.89 -16.94
C TYR A 307 27.25 19.58 -15.48
N ASP A 308 28.23 20.29 -14.91
CA ASP A 308 28.74 20.00 -13.55
C ASP A 308 27.69 20.25 -12.46
N ARG A 309 26.96 21.36 -12.57
CA ARG A 309 25.94 21.76 -11.57
C ARG A 309 24.72 20.82 -11.57
N PRO A 310 24.15 20.43 -12.73
CA PRO A 310 23.11 19.39 -12.79
C PRO A 310 23.50 18.06 -12.14
N ALA A 311 24.76 17.64 -12.24
CA ALA A 311 25.21 16.39 -11.62
C ALA A 311 25.11 16.46 -10.08
N ILE A 312 25.56 17.56 -9.47
CA ILE A 312 25.44 17.79 -8.02
C ILE A 312 23.96 17.85 -7.61
N ILE A 313 23.13 18.53 -8.40
CA ILE A 313 21.69 18.59 -8.17
C ILE A 313 21.06 17.19 -8.21
N ALA A 314 21.44 16.37 -9.18
CA ALA A 314 20.95 14.99 -9.30
C ALA A 314 21.30 14.15 -8.07
N VAL A 315 22.52 14.28 -7.54
CA VAL A 315 22.92 13.63 -6.27
C VAL A 315 22.07 14.12 -5.11
N GLY A 316 21.86 15.43 -4.98
CA GLY A 316 21.00 16.00 -3.94
C GLY A 316 19.56 15.49 -4.00
N LEU A 317 18.97 15.40 -5.21
CA LEU A 317 17.63 14.84 -5.42
C LEU A 317 17.56 13.35 -5.07
N ARG A 318 18.60 12.56 -5.37
CA ARG A 318 18.67 11.15 -4.95
C ARG A 318 18.72 11.02 -3.43
N CYS A 319 19.56 11.81 -2.76
CA CYS A 319 19.66 11.81 -1.30
C CYS A 319 18.31 12.16 -0.64
N MET A 320 17.66 13.23 -1.13
CA MET A 320 16.33 13.64 -0.68
C MET A 320 15.30 12.51 -0.83
N LEU A 321 15.29 11.85 -1.99
CA LEU A 321 14.36 10.75 -2.26
C LEU A 321 14.66 9.52 -1.37
N TYR A 322 15.92 9.18 -1.13
CA TYR A 322 16.25 8.07 -0.22
C TYR A 322 15.87 8.38 1.23
N LEU A 323 16.05 9.63 1.69
CA LEU A 323 15.62 10.04 3.04
C LEU A 323 14.10 9.95 3.20
N GLU A 324 13.35 10.36 2.17
CA GLU A 324 11.89 10.24 2.11
C GLU A 324 11.45 8.78 2.29
N PHE A 325 11.97 7.87 1.45
CA PHE A 325 11.62 6.45 1.56
C PHE A 325 12.10 5.83 2.87
N LEU A 326 13.30 6.20 3.35
CA LEU A 326 13.80 5.74 4.64
C LEU A 326 12.82 6.10 5.77
N PHE A 327 12.30 7.33 5.75
CA PHE A 327 11.33 7.79 6.73
C PHE A 327 9.98 7.05 6.63
N ILE A 328 9.44 6.89 5.42
CA ILE A 328 8.17 6.18 5.20
C ILE A 328 8.29 4.71 5.62
N PHE A 329 9.36 4.02 5.24
CA PHE A 329 9.58 2.62 5.62
C PHE A 329 9.88 2.47 7.11
N TYR A 330 10.54 3.45 7.73
CA TYR A 330 10.70 3.53 9.18
C TYR A 330 9.31 3.59 9.86
N ALA A 331 8.45 4.52 9.43
CA ALA A 331 7.11 4.66 9.98
C ALA A 331 6.21 3.43 9.73
N LEU A 332 6.29 2.82 8.55
CA LEU A 332 5.63 1.56 8.21
C LEU A 332 6.05 0.43 9.16
N THR A 333 7.35 0.30 9.39
CA THR A 333 7.91 -0.71 10.29
C THR A 333 7.41 -0.48 11.71
N HIS A 334 7.45 0.75 12.20
CA HIS A 334 6.87 1.09 13.51
C HIS A 334 5.40 0.67 13.61
N ALA A 335 4.57 1.00 12.61
CA ALA A 335 3.16 0.61 12.59
C ALA A 335 2.96 -0.92 12.60
N LEU A 336 3.75 -1.68 11.83
CA LEU A 336 3.72 -3.15 11.80
C LEU A 336 4.01 -3.78 13.17
N PHE A 337 4.88 -3.17 13.96
CA PHE A 337 5.20 -3.61 15.32
C PHE A 337 4.30 -2.97 16.39
N SER A 338 3.23 -2.28 15.99
CA SER A 338 2.37 -1.44 16.84
C SER A 338 3.15 -0.43 17.68
N GLN A 339 4.22 0.15 17.16
CA GLN A 339 5.06 1.11 17.88
C GLN A 339 4.80 2.53 17.38
N TYR A 340 4.98 3.46 18.30
CA TYR A 340 5.00 4.89 18.00
C TYR A 340 6.44 5.34 17.82
N PHE A 341 6.64 6.48 17.18
CA PHE A 341 7.95 7.12 17.04
C PHE A 341 7.84 8.62 17.29
N TYR A 342 8.96 9.22 17.67
CA TYR A 342 9.00 10.64 18.02
C TYR A 342 9.76 11.43 16.96
N VAL A 343 9.05 12.38 16.35
CA VAL A 343 9.63 13.43 15.52
C VAL A 343 9.19 14.76 16.13
N PRO A 344 10.12 15.63 16.57
CA PRO A 344 9.78 16.95 17.09
C PRO A 344 8.83 17.69 16.16
N PHE A 345 7.95 18.54 16.71
CA PHE A 345 6.90 19.25 15.98
C PHE A 345 5.79 18.34 15.41
N LEU A 346 6.11 17.29 14.64
CA LEU A 346 5.11 16.39 14.04
C LEU A 346 4.37 15.56 15.09
N THR A 347 5.11 14.93 16.01
CA THR A 347 4.50 14.15 17.08
C THR A 347 3.67 15.04 18.00
N GLU A 348 4.13 16.25 18.31
CA GLU A 348 3.42 17.20 19.18
C GLU A 348 2.09 17.64 18.57
N ASN A 349 2.08 18.00 17.27
CA ASN A 349 0.84 18.32 16.55
C ASN A 349 -0.09 17.10 16.49
N THR A 350 0.45 15.91 16.26
CA THR A 350 -0.33 14.66 16.27
C THR A 350 -1.02 14.46 17.62
N GLU A 351 -0.30 14.66 18.72
CA GLU A 351 -0.82 14.49 20.09
C GLU A 351 -1.89 15.53 20.43
N LEU A 352 -1.75 16.79 19.99
CA LEU A 352 -2.78 17.80 20.13
C LEU A 352 -4.12 17.40 19.47
N HIS A 353 -4.04 16.68 18.35
CA HIS A 353 -5.21 16.20 17.63
C HIS A 353 -5.74 14.83 18.11
N VAL A 354 -4.91 13.94 18.64
CA VAL A 354 -5.36 12.59 19.02
C VAL A 354 -5.69 12.49 20.51
N GLY A 355 -5.06 13.33 21.34
CA GLY A 355 -5.07 13.25 22.79
C GLY A 355 -4.15 12.13 23.31
N PRO A 356 -4.06 11.95 24.64
CA PRO A 356 -3.14 10.99 25.24
C PRO A 356 -3.57 9.54 25.00
N ARG A 357 -2.59 8.63 25.01
CA ARG A 357 -2.81 7.19 24.86
C ARG A 357 -3.52 6.59 26.08
N PRO A 358 -4.56 5.75 25.89
CA PRO A 358 -5.16 5.00 27.00
C PRO A 358 -4.24 3.86 27.45
N LYS A 359 -3.62 4.00 28.63
CA LYS A 359 -2.62 3.04 29.17
C LYS A 359 -3.22 1.66 29.49
N GLU A 360 -4.47 1.62 29.92
CA GLU A 360 -5.17 0.39 30.30
C GLU A 360 -5.64 -0.45 29.10
N SER A 361 -5.65 0.14 27.90
CA SER A 361 -6.12 -0.56 26.70
C SER A 361 -4.99 -1.36 26.08
N LEU A 362 -5.13 -2.69 26.04
CA LEU A 362 -4.20 -3.58 25.33
C LEU A 362 -4.13 -3.29 23.82
N TYR A 363 -5.21 -2.76 23.24
CA TYR A 363 -5.31 -2.41 21.81
C TYR A 363 -4.66 -1.08 21.46
N SER A 364 -4.21 -0.32 22.46
CA SER A 364 -3.49 0.93 22.28
C SER A 364 -2.03 0.73 21.85
N GLY A 365 -1.58 -0.50 21.62
CA GLY A 365 -0.26 -0.78 21.04
C GLY A 365 0.92 -0.53 21.98
N GLY A 366 2.04 -0.13 21.36
CA GLY A 366 3.37 0.01 21.95
C GLY A 366 3.50 1.23 22.84
N TYR A 367 4.74 1.55 23.21
CA TYR A 367 5.00 2.56 24.22
C TYR A 367 5.21 3.96 23.64
N THR A 368 4.81 4.97 24.39
CA THR A 368 4.94 6.39 24.07
C THR A 368 5.88 7.03 25.11
N ASP A 369 7.20 6.85 24.95
CA ASP A 369 8.23 7.36 25.89
C ASP A 369 8.00 8.84 26.27
N TRP A 370 7.51 9.65 25.33
CA TRP A 370 7.25 11.08 25.51
C TRP A 370 5.99 11.40 26.33
N GLN A 371 5.14 10.42 26.67
CA GLN A 371 3.88 10.63 27.41
C GLN A 371 3.91 10.21 28.91
N GLU A 372 4.97 9.59 29.46
CA GLU A 372 5.00 9.16 30.89
C GLU A 372 5.46 10.26 31.87
N TYR A 373 4.55 11.07 32.48
CA TYR A 373 4.92 12.14 33.47
C TYR A 373 4.01 12.39 34.68
N ASN A 374 4.62 13.07 35.68
CA ASN A 374 4.13 13.50 37.00
C ASN A 374 3.74 15.01 37.00
N SER A 375 2.71 15.32 37.80
CA SER A 375 1.87 16.53 37.97
C SER A 375 2.46 17.96 38.07
N ARG A 376 3.77 18.23 37.89
CA ARG A 376 4.37 19.55 38.26
C ARG A 376 5.07 20.36 37.15
N TRP A 377 4.94 20.03 35.87
CA TRP A 377 5.36 20.93 34.77
C TRP A 377 4.53 20.72 33.50
N LYS A 378 4.09 21.81 32.84
CA LYS A 378 3.12 21.80 31.72
C LYS A 378 3.49 22.77 30.56
N PRO A 379 4.24 22.34 29.54
CA PRO A 379 4.31 23.02 28.24
C PRO A 379 3.35 22.35 27.23
N TYR A 380 2.64 23.15 26.41
CA TYR A 380 1.74 22.64 25.38
C TYR A 380 2.47 21.72 24.38
N GLY A 381 2.01 20.48 24.26
CA GLY A 381 2.51 19.50 23.27
C GLY A 381 3.71 18.65 23.70
N LEU A 382 4.39 18.99 24.79
CA LEU A 382 5.58 18.28 25.30
C LEU A 382 5.60 18.21 26.83
N GLU A 383 4.45 17.93 27.46
CA GLU A 383 4.37 17.70 28.90
C GLU A 383 5.10 16.42 29.27
N GLY A 384 6.43 16.51 29.34
CA GLY A 384 7.17 15.33 29.68
C GLY A 384 8.58 15.08 29.26
N ARG A 385 9.56 15.54 30.03
CA ARG A 385 10.89 14.95 29.98
C ARG A 385 11.60 14.98 31.34
N ASN A 386 11.72 13.81 31.97
CA ASN A 386 12.47 13.58 33.21
C ASN A 386 13.77 12.80 32.95
N LYS A 387 13.98 12.34 31.71
CA LYS A 387 15.26 11.79 31.25
C LYS A 387 15.94 12.80 30.34
N SER A 388 17.10 13.29 30.74
CA SER A 388 18.06 13.85 29.80
C SER A 388 18.40 12.75 28.78
N GLY A 389 17.97 12.89 27.53
CA GLY A 389 18.18 11.88 26.50
C GLY A 389 17.06 11.83 25.47
N PHE A 390 17.42 11.68 24.19
CA PHE A 390 16.46 11.65 23.08
C PHE A 390 15.47 10.48 23.28
N PRO A 391 14.16 10.63 22.99
CA PRO A 391 13.20 9.52 23.07
C PRO A 391 13.71 8.31 22.28
N LYS A 392 13.42 7.09 22.74
CA LYS A 392 13.92 5.93 22.02
C LYS A 392 13.31 5.88 20.62
N LEU A 393 14.19 5.79 19.63
CA LEU A 393 13.83 5.65 18.23
C LEU A 393 13.27 4.26 17.91
N TRP A 394 13.54 3.25 18.74
CA TRP A 394 13.08 1.88 18.52
C TRP A 394 12.93 1.12 19.84
N TYR A 395 11.84 0.35 19.97
CA TYR A 395 11.54 -0.43 21.19
C TYR A 395 11.82 -1.92 21.04
N GLY A 396 12.42 -2.36 19.94
CA GLY A 396 12.65 -3.78 19.66
C GLY A 396 11.39 -4.48 19.15
N TRP A 397 11.54 -5.67 18.56
CA TRP A 397 10.43 -6.40 17.92
C TRP A 397 9.32 -6.80 18.91
N LEU A 398 9.64 -6.86 20.21
CA LEU A 398 8.78 -7.36 21.28
C LEU A 398 8.42 -6.30 22.33
N GLY A 399 8.89 -5.06 22.15
CA GLY A 399 8.75 -4.01 23.16
C GLY A 399 9.54 -4.27 24.45
N LYS A 400 9.12 -3.61 25.55
CA LYS A 400 9.83 -3.62 26.85
C LYS A 400 9.61 -4.89 27.70
N ASP A 401 8.73 -5.80 27.27
CA ASP A 401 8.31 -6.92 28.10
C ASP A 401 9.34 -8.06 28.10
N ARG A 402 10.22 -8.02 29.10
CA ARG A 402 11.33 -8.96 29.32
C ARG A 402 10.87 -10.39 29.62
N GLN A 403 9.59 -10.64 29.86
CA GLN A 403 9.05 -11.97 30.15
C GLN A 403 8.70 -12.77 28.87
N ILE A 404 8.59 -12.11 27.72
CA ILE A 404 8.24 -12.76 26.44
C ILE A 404 9.24 -13.87 26.05
N PRO A 405 10.57 -13.67 26.12
CA PRO A 405 11.54 -14.72 25.80
C PRO A 405 11.38 -15.96 26.69
N GLN A 406 11.10 -15.77 27.97
CA GLN A 406 10.90 -16.87 28.92
C GLN A 406 9.59 -17.64 28.64
N LYS A 407 8.49 -16.92 28.32
CA LYS A 407 7.22 -17.55 27.93
C LYS A 407 7.32 -18.32 26.61
N LEU A 408 8.01 -17.76 25.61
CA LEU A 408 8.32 -18.44 24.34
C LEU A 408 9.14 -19.70 24.56
N ASN A 409 10.18 -19.66 25.41
CA ASN A 409 11.01 -20.82 25.71
C ASN A 409 10.22 -21.92 26.45
N LYS A 410 9.33 -21.55 27.39
CA LYS A 410 8.42 -22.51 28.04
C LYS A 410 7.44 -23.13 27.03
N PHE A 411 6.87 -22.32 26.13
CA PHE A 411 5.96 -22.79 25.09
C PHE A 411 6.66 -23.72 24.10
N SER A 412 7.83 -23.35 23.59
CA SER A 412 8.60 -24.17 22.65
C SER A 412 8.97 -25.52 23.28
N ARG A 413 9.43 -25.55 24.53
CA ARG A 413 9.69 -26.81 25.27
C ARG A 413 8.43 -27.67 25.41
N LYS A 414 7.27 -27.06 25.68
CA LYS A 414 5.99 -27.79 25.79
C LYS A 414 5.53 -28.33 24.43
N LEU A 415 5.69 -27.54 23.37
CA LEU A 415 5.39 -27.93 22.00
C LEU A 415 6.30 -29.07 21.54
N PHE A 416 7.61 -28.94 21.73
CA PHE A 416 8.60 -29.99 21.43
C PHE A 416 8.32 -31.27 22.23
N ARG A 417 7.91 -31.18 23.51
CA ARG A 417 7.49 -32.37 24.27
C ARG A 417 6.26 -33.04 23.66
N LYS A 418 5.24 -32.27 23.27
CA LYS A 418 4.04 -32.81 22.62
C LYS A 418 4.35 -33.41 21.24
N LEU A 419 5.15 -32.74 20.42
CA LEU A 419 5.61 -33.25 19.13
C LEU A 419 6.44 -34.51 19.32
N ARG A 420 7.36 -34.54 20.30
CA ARG A 420 8.12 -35.75 20.63
C ARG A 420 7.21 -36.90 21.05
N GLN A 421 6.16 -36.63 21.83
CA GLN A 421 5.16 -37.66 22.19
C GLN A 421 4.30 -38.13 21.00
N LEU A 422 4.07 -37.27 19.99
CA LEU A 422 3.35 -37.62 18.77
C LEU A 422 4.21 -38.44 17.79
N PHE A 423 5.49 -38.07 17.63
CA PHE A 423 6.39 -38.71 16.67
C PHE A 423 7.19 -39.89 17.23
N PHE A 424 7.41 -39.94 18.55
CA PHE A 424 8.17 -41.01 19.22
C PHE A 424 7.30 -41.89 20.15
N ARG A 425 5.97 -41.82 20.03
CA ARG A 425 5.11 -42.94 20.45
C ARG A 425 5.09 -43.97 19.32
N ARG A 426 6.14 -44.79 19.27
CA ARG A 426 6.05 -46.20 18.91
C ARG A 426 6.46 -46.98 20.15
#